data_AF-A0A1I8PRK9-F1
#
_entry.id   AF-A0A1I8PRK9-F1
#
_cell.length_a   1.000
_cell.length_b   1.000
_cell.length_c   1.000
_cell.angle_alpha   90.00
_cell.angle_beta   90.00
_cell.angle_gamma   90.00
#
_symmetry.space_group_name_H-M   'P 1'
#
loop_
_entity.id
_entity.type
_entity.pdbx_description
1 polymer ?
#
loop_
_entity_poly.entity_id
_entity_poly.type
_entity_poly.pdbx_seq_one_letter_code
_entity_poly.pdbx_strand_id
1 'polypeptide(L)'
;MNTTQDSSCANILDSSVNHPLANWSIYSQFKQAQNGYWKRVMDEDIKSKVVDIIGSNANTMYITTRRRLGIKWPYLLLLIKNLHQRFAFEVKFIDDHHFLRCFRFSNFENHASVQPHCACMPLAMSHGWIRLHLDLADFTNRIYGTNYVETLGLQIYANVRIRRIYFTHQPCKESELPPEYCLLKKPKTNGVERPEQKTDGDEIANKETEKGE
;
A
#
# COMPACT_ATOMS: atom_id res chain seq x y z
N MET A 1 -6.14 -7.63 -22.33
CA MET A 1 -5.71 -6.39 -21.64
C MET A 1 -6.95 -5.85 -20.96
N ASN A 2 -7.06 -5.97 -19.64
CA ASN A 2 -8.10 -5.28 -18.86
C ASN A 2 -7.42 -4.74 -17.60
N THR A 3 -6.41 -3.89 -17.78
CA THR A 3 -6.08 -2.90 -16.75
C THR A 3 -7.07 -1.79 -17.02
N THR A 4 -8.14 -1.71 -16.22
CA THR A 4 -9.08 -0.59 -16.33
C THR A 4 -8.31 0.64 -15.86
N GLN A 5 -7.82 1.39 -16.84
CA GLN A 5 -7.19 2.68 -16.61
C GLN A 5 -8.33 3.70 -16.58
N ASP A 6 -8.94 3.84 -15.41
CA ASP A 6 -9.76 5.01 -15.15
C ASP A 6 -8.82 6.21 -15.13
N SER A 7 -9.28 7.37 -15.56
CA SER A 7 -8.44 8.56 -15.85
C SER A 7 -7.57 9.05 -14.68
N SER A 8 -7.74 8.49 -13.48
CA SER A 8 -6.96 8.78 -12.27
C SER A 8 -6.16 7.60 -11.69
N CYS A 9 -6.46 6.34 -12.03
CA CYS A 9 -5.83 5.17 -11.40
C CYS A 9 -5.76 3.91 -12.30
N ALA A 10 -4.75 3.08 -12.05
CA ALA A 10 -4.48 1.86 -12.84
C ALA A 10 -4.57 0.69 -11.89
N ASN A 11 -5.72 0.01 -11.95
CA ASN A 11 -6.00 -1.12 -11.08
C ASN A 11 -5.31 -2.40 -11.59
N ILE A 12 -4.46 -2.99 -10.76
CA ILE A 12 -3.70 -4.22 -11.10
C ILE A 12 -4.34 -5.44 -10.46
N LEU A 13 -4.92 -5.26 -9.27
CA LEU A 13 -5.66 -6.29 -8.56
C LEU A 13 -6.80 -5.62 -7.81
N ASP A 14 -8.02 -6.10 -8.04
CA ASP A 14 -9.19 -5.76 -7.23
C ASP A 14 -9.92 -7.05 -6.84
N SER A 15 -9.96 -7.37 -5.55
CA SER A 15 -10.58 -8.60 -5.06
C SER A 15 -12.12 -8.65 -5.19
N SER A 16 -12.76 -7.52 -5.48
CA SER A 16 -14.22 -7.44 -5.67
C SER A 16 -14.68 -8.03 -7.01
N VAL A 17 -13.78 -8.08 -8.02
CA VAL A 17 -14.09 -8.62 -9.34
C VAL A 17 -14.17 -10.17 -9.33
N ASN A 18 -14.79 -10.74 -10.36
CA ASN A 18 -14.99 -12.19 -10.45
C ASN A 18 -13.67 -12.97 -10.60
N HIS A 19 -12.70 -12.43 -11.34
CA HIS A 19 -11.39 -13.05 -11.59
C HIS A 19 -10.24 -12.09 -11.24
N PRO A 20 -9.97 -11.86 -9.94
CA PRO A 20 -9.00 -10.84 -9.50
C PRO A 20 -7.55 -11.15 -9.92
N LEU A 21 -7.24 -12.43 -10.15
CA LEU A 21 -5.92 -12.92 -10.53
C LEU A 21 -5.81 -13.24 -12.03
N ALA A 22 -6.73 -12.77 -12.88
CA ALA A 22 -6.72 -13.09 -14.32
C ALA A 22 -5.38 -12.73 -15.01
N ASN A 23 -4.79 -11.59 -14.62
CA ASN A 23 -3.51 -11.09 -15.14
C ASN A 23 -2.30 -11.50 -14.28
N TRP A 24 -2.48 -12.42 -13.34
CA TRP A 24 -1.47 -12.89 -12.41
C TRP A 24 -1.16 -14.36 -12.62
N SER A 25 0.11 -14.72 -12.46
CA SER A 25 0.57 -16.10 -12.39
C SER A 25 0.80 -16.45 -10.94
N ILE A 26 0.31 -17.61 -10.55
CA ILE A 26 0.44 -18.13 -9.19
C ILE A 26 1.53 -19.18 -9.25
N TYR A 27 2.60 -18.97 -8.49
CA TYR A 27 3.71 -19.90 -8.37
C TYR A 27 3.62 -20.59 -7.02
N SER A 28 3.57 -21.92 -7.06
CA SER A 28 3.76 -22.79 -5.90
C SER A 28 4.79 -23.83 -6.30
N GLN A 29 5.91 -23.88 -5.57
CA GLN A 29 7.01 -24.80 -5.89
C GLN A 29 6.65 -26.28 -5.65
N PHE A 30 5.49 -26.58 -5.05
CA PHE A 30 5.07 -27.95 -4.74
C PHE A 30 3.70 -28.26 -5.38
N LYS A 31 3.68 -29.29 -6.24
CA LYS A 31 2.48 -29.81 -6.94
C LYS A 31 1.43 -30.46 -6.01
N GLN A 32 1.69 -30.56 -4.71
CA GLN A 32 0.77 -31.14 -3.74
C GLN A 32 0.24 -30.05 -2.81
N ALA A 33 -1.07 -30.06 -2.59
CA ALA A 33 -1.89 -29.12 -1.83
C ALA A 33 -1.52 -28.94 -0.34
N GLN A 34 -0.33 -29.38 0.09
CA GLN A 34 0.09 -29.44 1.49
C GLN A 34 0.83 -28.17 1.96
N ASN A 35 1.27 -27.27 1.07
CA ASN A 35 2.16 -26.15 1.43
C ASN A 35 1.61 -24.73 1.20
N GLY A 36 0.32 -24.60 0.89
CA GLY A 36 -0.32 -23.30 0.73
C GLY A 36 -1.54 -23.32 -0.18
N TYR A 37 -2.31 -22.23 -0.16
CA TYR A 37 -3.46 -22.03 -1.02
C TYR A 37 -3.65 -20.55 -1.33
N TRP A 38 -4.37 -20.28 -2.42
CA TRP A 38 -4.99 -18.99 -2.65
C TRP A 38 -6.50 -19.18 -2.70
N LYS A 39 -7.26 -18.31 -2.04
CA LYS A 39 -8.72 -18.34 -2.06
C LYS A 39 -9.29 -16.93 -1.96
N ARG A 40 -10.51 -16.76 -2.45
CA ARG A 40 -11.26 -15.51 -2.21
C ARG A 40 -12.15 -15.71 -0.99
N VAL A 41 -11.92 -14.95 0.08
CA VAL A 41 -12.70 -15.01 1.32
C VAL A 41 -13.42 -13.70 1.58
N MET A 42 -14.50 -13.76 2.36
CA MET A 42 -15.06 -12.57 3.00
C MET A 42 -14.23 -12.25 4.24
N ASP A 43 -13.63 -11.06 4.29
CA ASP A 43 -12.97 -10.58 5.51
C ASP A 43 -13.98 -9.90 6.42
N GLU A 44 -13.92 -10.20 7.72
CA GLU A 44 -14.90 -9.74 8.72
C GLU A 44 -14.77 -8.24 9.03
N ASP A 45 -13.54 -7.70 9.01
CA ASP A 45 -13.28 -6.30 9.37
C ASP A 45 -13.83 -5.34 8.33
N ILE A 46 -13.55 -5.63 7.04
CA ILE A 46 -13.98 -4.77 5.92
C ILE A 46 -15.28 -5.24 5.27
N LYS A 47 -15.83 -6.39 5.70
CA LYS A 47 -17.07 -7.00 5.16
C LYS A 47 -17.08 -7.11 3.63
N SER A 48 -15.92 -7.40 3.04
CA SER A 48 -15.70 -7.45 1.60
C SER A 48 -14.91 -8.68 1.22
N LYS A 49 -15.04 -9.09 -0.05
CA LYS A 49 -14.23 -10.16 -0.64
C LYS A 49 -12.77 -9.70 -0.72
N VAL A 50 -11.84 -10.56 -0.32
CA VAL A 50 -10.38 -10.35 -0.37
C VAL A 50 -9.70 -11.59 -0.93
N VAL A 51 -8.53 -11.41 -1.53
CA VAL A 51 -7.69 -12.52 -1.98
C VAL A 51 -6.77 -12.90 -0.82
N ASP A 52 -6.93 -14.11 -0.32
CA ASP A 52 -6.16 -14.68 0.79
C ASP A 52 -5.12 -15.64 0.20
N ILE A 53 -3.84 -15.35 0.43
CA ILE A 53 -2.71 -16.13 -0.09
C ILE A 53 -1.91 -16.61 1.11
N ILE A 54 -1.92 -17.91 1.35
CA ILE A 54 -1.28 -18.54 2.49
C ILE A 54 -0.28 -19.55 1.99
N GLY A 55 0.92 -19.57 2.57
CA GLY A 55 1.96 -20.52 2.21
C GLY A 55 2.84 -20.84 3.42
N SER A 56 3.15 -22.12 3.61
CA SER A 56 3.99 -22.60 4.72
C SER A 56 5.39 -22.00 4.67
N ASN A 57 5.87 -21.64 3.47
CA ASN A 57 7.12 -20.91 3.27
C ASN A 57 6.85 -19.67 2.42
N ALA A 58 7.11 -18.49 3.01
CA ALA A 58 6.90 -17.21 2.36
C ALA A 58 7.67 -17.06 1.04
N ASN A 59 8.80 -17.77 0.85
CA ASN A 59 9.63 -17.65 -0.35
C ASN A 59 9.19 -18.56 -1.51
N THR A 60 8.41 -19.62 -1.25
CA THR A 60 8.08 -20.64 -2.26
C THR A 60 6.69 -20.49 -2.86
N MET A 61 5.88 -19.59 -2.28
CA MET A 61 4.56 -19.25 -2.79
C MET A 61 4.43 -17.74 -2.97
N TYR A 62 4.14 -17.34 -4.20
CA TYR A 62 3.94 -15.95 -4.57
C TYR A 62 3.04 -15.83 -5.79
N ILE A 63 2.44 -14.66 -5.95
CA ILE A 63 1.80 -14.25 -7.18
C ILE A 63 2.68 -13.23 -7.88
N THR A 64 2.75 -13.29 -9.20
CA THR A 64 3.49 -12.32 -10.00
C THR A 64 2.70 -11.93 -11.23
N THR A 65 2.89 -10.71 -11.70
CA THR A 65 2.21 -10.20 -12.89
C THR A 65 2.65 -11.00 -14.13
N ARG A 66 1.68 -11.50 -14.92
CA ARG A 66 1.93 -12.38 -16.07
C ARG A 66 2.75 -11.76 -17.20
N ARG A 67 2.62 -10.45 -17.36
CA ARG A 67 3.22 -9.67 -18.45
C ARG A 67 3.82 -8.41 -17.87
N ARG A 68 4.69 -7.77 -18.64
CA ARG A 68 5.22 -6.43 -18.33
C ARG A 68 4.04 -5.48 -18.16
N LEU A 69 3.97 -4.80 -17.02
CA LEU A 69 2.92 -3.83 -16.71
C LEU A 69 3.08 -2.54 -17.55
N GLY A 70 4.31 -2.02 -17.64
CA GLY A 70 4.60 -0.80 -18.41
C GLY A 70 3.96 0.46 -17.82
N ILE A 71 3.85 0.53 -16.49
CA ILE A 71 3.14 1.62 -15.81
C ILE A 71 4.14 2.71 -15.44
N LYS A 72 3.93 3.91 -15.99
CA LYS A 72 4.78 5.09 -15.76
C LYS A 72 4.41 5.90 -14.52
N TRP A 73 3.33 5.52 -13.85
CA TRP A 73 2.87 6.23 -12.66
C TRP A 73 3.73 5.88 -11.44
N PRO A 74 4.17 6.89 -10.66
CA PRO A 74 5.17 6.69 -9.62
C PRO A 74 4.58 6.20 -8.30
N TYR A 75 3.30 6.47 -8.03
CA TYR A 75 2.67 6.09 -6.77
C TYR A 75 2.08 4.69 -6.87
N LEU A 76 2.58 3.79 -6.03
CA LEU A 76 2.08 2.43 -5.88
C LEU A 76 1.33 2.31 -4.55
N LEU A 77 0.06 1.91 -4.64
CA LEU A 77 -0.83 1.74 -3.50
C LEU A 77 -1.21 0.28 -3.32
N LEU A 78 -0.98 -0.24 -2.11
CA LEU A 78 -1.38 -1.58 -1.71
C LEU A 78 -2.30 -1.47 -0.50
N LEU A 79 -3.46 -2.10 -0.60
CA LEU A 79 -4.35 -2.32 0.54
C LEU A 79 -4.30 -3.79 0.92
N ILE A 80 -3.56 -4.06 2.00
CA ILE A 80 -3.23 -5.43 2.45
C ILE A 80 -3.49 -5.59 3.94
N LYS A 81 -3.73 -6.81 4.39
CA LYS A 81 -3.81 -7.16 5.81
C LYS A 81 -2.72 -8.16 6.14
N ASN A 82 -1.98 -7.81 7.19
CA ASN A 82 -0.92 -8.65 7.74
C ASN A 82 -1.54 -9.84 8.46
N LEU A 83 -1.03 -11.04 8.19
CA LEU A 83 -1.45 -12.28 8.86
C LEU A 83 -0.48 -12.73 9.96
N HIS A 84 0.32 -11.80 10.48
CA HIS A 84 1.31 -12.02 11.54
C HIS A 84 2.37 -13.07 11.19
N GLN A 85 2.68 -13.19 9.90
CA GLN A 85 3.70 -14.09 9.39
C GLN A 85 4.66 -13.32 8.47
N ARG A 86 5.75 -13.97 8.07
CA ARG A 86 6.72 -13.38 7.14
C ARG A 86 6.03 -13.07 5.81
N PHE A 87 6.12 -11.81 5.40
CA PHE A 87 5.55 -11.26 4.18
C PHE A 87 6.59 -10.39 3.49
N ALA A 88 6.60 -10.45 2.17
CA ALA A 88 7.39 -9.58 1.34
C ALA A 88 6.67 -9.28 0.02
N PHE A 89 7.12 -8.24 -0.67
CA PHE A 89 6.79 -8.03 -2.07
C PHE A 89 7.94 -7.36 -2.82
N GLU A 90 7.96 -7.52 -4.13
CA GLU A 90 8.99 -7.05 -5.03
C GLU A 90 8.39 -6.27 -6.19
N VAL A 91 8.91 -5.06 -6.40
CA VAL A 91 8.55 -4.17 -7.51
C VAL A 91 9.73 -4.12 -8.46
N LYS A 92 9.56 -4.66 -9.67
CA LYS A 92 10.56 -4.57 -10.73
C LYS A 92 10.29 -3.34 -11.57
N PHE A 93 11.29 -2.48 -11.77
CA PHE A 93 11.16 -1.24 -12.50
C PHE A 93 12.42 -0.97 -13.36
N ILE A 94 12.31 0.01 -14.24
CA ILE A 94 13.43 0.52 -15.03
C ILE A 94 13.63 2.00 -14.73
N ASP A 95 14.89 2.43 -14.71
CA ASP A 95 15.27 3.83 -14.56
C ASP A 95 15.63 4.49 -15.91
N ASP A 96 15.95 5.78 -15.87
CA ASP A 96 16.35 6.60 -17.02
C ASP A 96 17.70 6.21 -17.63
N HIS A 97 18.53 5.48 -16.88
CA HIS A 97 19.76 4.85 -17.38
C HIS A 97 19.49 3.47 -18.01
N HIS A 98 18.22 3.06 -18.13
CA HIS A 98 17.79 1.76 -18.64
C HIS A 98 18.29 0.56 -17.83
N PHE A 99 18.62 0.75 -16.56
CA PHE A 99 18.93 -0.34 -15.64
C PHE A 99 17.65 -0.97 -15.09
N LEU A 100 17.61 -2.29 -15.12
CA LEU A 100 16.54 -3.08 -14.48
C LEU A 100 16.84 -3.21 -12.99
N ARG A 101 15.93 -2.69 -12.17
CA ARG A 101 16.06 -2.68 -10.71
C ARG A 101 14.86 -3.30 -10.03
N CYS A 102 15.04 -3.67 -8.76
CA CYS A 102 14.01 -4.23 -7.92
C CYS A 102 13.97 -3.51 -6.57
N PHE A 103 12.78 -3.15 -6.11
CA PHE A 103 12.55 -2.81 -4.71
C PHE A 103 11.88 -3.98 -4.02
N ARG A 104 12.52 -4.51 -2.99
CA ARG A 104 11.98 -5.56 -2.14
C ARG A 104 11.61 -4.96 -0.79
N PHE A 105 10.36 -5.12 -0.39
CA PHE A 105 9.88 -4.72 0.92
C PHE A 105 9.53 -5.96 1.71
N SER A 106 9.99 -6.06 2.96
CA SER A 106 9.74 -7.24 3.79
C SER A 106 9.58 -6.90 5.27
N ASN A 107 8.75 -7.67 5.98
CA ASN A 107 8.50 -7.44 7.41
C ASN A 107 9.43 -8.21 8.36
N PHE A 108 10.46 -8.88 7.81
CA PHE A 108 11.42 -9.69 8.56
C PHE A 108 12.86 -9.22 8.37
N GLU A 109 13.11 -8.29 7.46
CA GLU A 109 14.39 -7.59 7.37
C GLU A 109 14.37 -6.42 8.36
N ASN A 110 15.46 -6.26 9.11
CA ASN A 110 15.61 -5.17 10.10
C ASN A 110 16.42 -3.98 9.56
N HIS A 111 17.23 -4.22 8.53
CA HIS A 111 18.12 -3.23 7.95
C HIS A 111 17.88 -3.11 6.46
N ALA A 112 17.88 -1.88 5.96
CA ALA A 112 17.88 -1.64 4.53
C ALA A 112 19.23 -2.11 3.94
N SER A 113 19.16 -2.79 2.80
CA SER A 113 20.35 -3.24 2.06
C SER A 113 20.20 -2.84 0.61
N VAL A 114 21.13 -2.03 0.12
CA VAL A 114 21.11 -1.49 -1.24
C VAL A 114 22.17 -2.18 -2.07
N GLN A 115 21.72 -2.92 -3.07
CA GLN A 115 22.56 -3.47 -4.13
C GLN A 115 22.24 -2.75 -5.45
N PRO A 116 23.16 -2.76 -6.44
CA PRO A 116 22.94 -2.08 -7.71
C PRO A 116 21.63 -2.48 -8.41
N HIS A 117 21.26 -3.76 -8.36
CA HIS A 117 20.08 -4.28 -9.04
C HIS A 117 18.86 -4.44 -8.13
N CYS A 118 19.04 -4.39 -6.81
CA CYS A 118 17.96 -4.65 -5.86
C CYS A 118 18.20 -3.90 -4.55
N ALA A 119 17.21 -3.16 -4.07
CA ALA A 119 17.23 -2.61 -2.73
C ALA A 119 16.16 -3.29 -1.87
N CYS A 120 16.60 -3.88 -0.77
CA CYS A 120 15.77 -4.48 0.25
C CYS A 120 15.49 -3.45 1.35
N MET A 121 14.22 -3.24 1.67
CA MET A 121 13.77 -2.26 2.64
C MET A 121 12.86 -2.92 3.70
N PRO A 122 13.08 -2.61 4.98
CA PRO A 122 12.23 -3.11 6.05
C PRO A 122 10.82 -2.50 5.95
N LEU A 123 9.81 -3.32 6.21
CA LEU A 123 8.40 -2.94 6.20
C LEU A 123 7.80 -3.14 7.58
N ALA A 124 7.50 -2.03 8.26
CA ALA A 124 6.75 -2.09 9.52
C ALA A 124 5.28 -2.38 9.22
N MET A 125 4.78 -3.54 9.68
CA MET A 125 3.38 -3.91 9.53
C MET A 125 2.68 -3.96 10.89
N SER A 126 1.67 -3.10 11.08
CA SER A 126 0.79 -3.11 12.25
C SER A 126 -0.22 -4.28 12.21
N HIS A 127 -0.97 -4.44 13.29
CA HIS A 127 -2.10 -5.38 13.32
C HIS A 127 -3.23 -4.87 12.42
N GLY A 128 -3.88 -5.78 11.67
CA GLY A 128 -5.03 -5.46 10.83
C GLY A 128 -4.71 -4.99 9.41
N TRP A 129 -5.60 -4.16 8.86
CA TRP A 129 -5.52 -3.62 7.50
C TRP A 129 -4.57 -2.44 7.41
N ILE A 130 -3.66 -2.48 6.44
CA ILE A 130 -2.61 -1.51 6.20
C ILE A 130 -2.75 -0.99 4.78
N ARG A 131 -2.57 0.33 4.64
CA ARG A 131 -2.43 1.01 3.36
C ARG A 131 -0.97 1.38 3.18
N LEU A 132 -0.32 0.78 2.19
CA LEU A 132 1.01 1.19 1.78
C LEU A 132 0.87 2.19 0.63
N HIS A 133 1.51 3.34 0.79
CA HIS A 133 1.64 4.36 -0.23
C HIS A 133 3.13 4.56 -0.50
N LEU A 134 3.59 4.06 -1.65
CA LEU A 134 4.99 4.11 -2.04
C LEU A 134 5.17 5.09 -3.18
N ASP A 135 6.07 6.06 -3.00
CA ASP A 135 6.55 6.91 -4.08
C ASP A 135 7.80 6.26 -4.68
N LEU A 136 7.60 5.51 -5.76
CA LEU A 136 8.69 4.81 -6.41
C LEU A 136 9.72 5.77 -7.00
N ALA A 137 9.31 6.97 -7.44
CA ALA A 137 10.21 7.96 -8.02
C ALA A 137 11.14 8.55 -6.96
N ASP A 138 10.60 8.92 -5.79
CA ASP A 138 11.39 9.41 -4.67
C ASP A 138 12.35 8.33 -4.14
N PHE A 139 11.91 7.06 -4.04
CA PHE A 139 12.80 5.95 -3.69
C PHE A 139 13.94 5.77 -4.69
N THR A 140 13.65 5.78 -5.99
CA THR A 140 14.69 5.64 -7.03
C THR A 140 15.71 6.78 -6.95
N ASN A 141 15.26 8.02 -6.78
CA ASN A 141 16.15 9.17 -6.67
C ASN A 141 17.03 9.10 -5.42
N ARG A 142 16.46 8.78 -4.26
CA ARG A 142 17.22 8.71 -2.99
C ARG A 142 18.20 7.55 -2.92
N ILE A 143 17.83 6.39 -3.46
CA ILE A 143 18.63 5.16 -3.33
C ILE A 143 19.71 5.08 -4.42
N TYR A 144 19.36 5.48 -5.65
CA TYR A 144 20.22 5.27 -6.82
C TYR A 144 20.67 6.57 -7.50
N GLY A 145 20.09 7.72 -7.16
CA GLY A 145 20.38 8.99 -7.83
C GLY A 145 19.85 9.07 -9.26
N THR A 146 18.95 8.16 -9.66
CA THR A 146 18.37 8.08 -11.01
C THR A 146 16.88 8.39 -11.00
N ASN A 147 16.29 8.54 -12.19
CA ASN A 147 14.85 8.83 -12.31
C ASN A 147 14.06 7.57 -12.63
N TYR A 148 12.91 7.40 -11.97
CA TYR A 148 11.97 6.33 -12.25
C TYR A 148 11.31 6.54 -13.62
N VAL A 149 11.25 5.50 -14.45
CA VAL A 149 10.63 5.55 -15.78
C VAL A 149 9.33 4.75 -15.81
N GLU A 150 9.39 3.45 -15.48
CA GLU A 150 8.21 2.60 -15.43
C GLU A 150 8.38 1.36 -14.56
N THR A 151 7.25 0.88 -14.02
CA THR A 151 7.15 -0.42 -13.37
C THR A 151 6.91 -1.50 -14.42
N LEU A 152 7.74 -2.53 -14.34
CA LEU A 152 7.74 -3.69 -15.22
C LEU A 152 6.89 -4.82 -14.67
N GLY A 153 6.92 -5.04 -13.35
CA GLY A 153 6.18 -6.15 -12.76
C GLY A 153 6.15 -6.08 -11.25
N LEU A 154 5.18 -6.79 -10.69
CA LEU A 154 4.94 -6.86 -9.26
C LEU A 154 4.87 -8.33 -8.84
N GLN A 155 5.56 -8.65 -7.76
CA GLN A 155 5.56 -9.98 -7.17
C GLN A 155 5.19 -9.86 -5.69
N ILE A 156 4.12 -10.54 -5.27
CA ILE A 156 3.63 -10.52 -3.90
C ILE A 156 3.79 -11.92 -3.31
N TYR A 157 4.52 -12.04 -2.22
CA TYR A 157 4.72 -13.31 -1.53
C TYR A 157 3.51 -13.68 -0.66
N ALA A 158 3.48 -14.95 -0.23
CA ALA A 158 2.40 -15.48 0.58
C ALA A 158 2.28 -14.84 1.97
N ASN A 159 1.25 -15.25 2.70
CA ASN A 159 0.87 -14.84 4.04
C ASN A 159 0.35 -13.40 4.12
N VAL A 160 -0.53 -13.08 3.17
CA VAL A 160 -1.17 -11.76 3.07
C VAL A 160 -2.60 -11.91 2.59
N ARG A 161 -3.46 -11.00 3.07
CA ARG A 161 -4.77 -10.73 2.44
C ARG A 161 -4.68 -9.46 1.63
N ILE A 162 -5.09 -9.53 0.37
CA ILE A 162 -5.01 -8.42 -0.57
C ILE A 162 -6.43 -8.00 -0.93
N ARG A 163 -6.73 -6.71 -0.73
CA ARG A 163 -8.00 -6.11 -1.16
C ARG A 163 -7.83 -5.42 -2.51
N ARG A 164 -6.84 -4.55 -2.65
CA ARG A 164 -6.54 -3.85 -3.91
C ARG A 164 -5.06 -3.53 -4.06
N ILE A 165 -4.61 -3.49 -5.31
CA ILE A 165 -3.31 -2.99 -5.73
C ILE A 165 -3.53 -2.11 -6.97
N TYR A 166 -3.07 -0.87 -6.91
CA TYR A 166 -3.24 0.08 -8.01
C TYR A 166 -2.13 1.12 -8.02
N PHE A 167 -1.98 1.78 -9.18
CA PHE A 167 -1.06 2.90 -9.37
C PHE A 167 -1.83 4.20 -9.58
N THR A 168 -1.26 5.32 -9.16
CA THR A 168 -1.82 6.66 -9.37
C THR A 168 -0.75 7.64 -9.85
N HIS A 169 -1.18 8.64 -10.62
CA HIS A 169 -0.28 9.69 -11.10
C HIS A 169 0.08 10.69 -9.99
N GLN A 170 -0.85 10.94 -9.08
CA GLN A 170 -0.69 11.86 -7.96
C GLN A 170 -0.79 11.11 -6.63
N PRO A 171 -0.19 11.66 -5.55
CA PRO A 171 -0.33 11.07 -4.23
C PRO A 171 -1.79 11.16 -3.80
N CYS A 172 -2.46 10.01 -3.63
CA CYS A 172 -3.86 9.99 -3.22
C CYS A 172 -3.98 10.46 -1.76
N LYS A 173 -4.65 11.58 -1.54
CA LYS A 173 -5.10 11.99 -0.21
C LYS A 173 -6.38 11.23 0.17
N GLU A 174 -6.52 10.89 1.44
CA GLU A 174 -7.65 10.12 1.96
C GLU A 174 -9.02 10.76 1.68
N SER A 175 -9.09 12.09 1.53
CA SER A 175 -10.29 12.85 1.20
C SER A 175 -10.78 12.70 -0.25
N GLU A 176 -9.89 12.33 -1.17
CA GLU A 176 -10.16 12.24 -2.61
C GLU A 176 -10.45 10.80 -3.06
N LEU A 177 -10.25 9.84 -2.16
CA LEU A 177 -10.54 8.44 -2.40
C LEU A 177 -12.05 8.20 -2.35
N PRO A 178 -12.63 7.50 -3.35
CA PRO A 178 -14.04 7.12 -3.28
C PRO A 178 -14.33 6.33 -1.99
N PRO A 179 -15.55 6.39 -1.41
CA PRO A 179 -15.86 5.81 -0.10
C PRO A 179 -15.52 4.31 0.04
N GLU A 180 -15.47 3.60 -1.08
CA GLU A 180 -15.09 2.19 -1.21
C GLU A 180 -13.57 1.91 -1.08
N TYR A 181 -12.75 2.96 -0.97
CA TYR A 181 -11.31 2.94 -0.70
C TYR A 181 -10.98 3.46 0.71
N CYS A 182 -11.96 4.05 1.40
CA CYS A 182 -11.84 4.49 2.78
C CYS A 182 -12.06 3.28 3.72
N LEU A 183 -11.03 2.92 4.49
CA LEU A 183 -11.11 1.81 5.46
C LEU A 183 -12.03 2.11 6.65
N LEU A 184 -12.36 3.38 6.86
CA LEU A 184 -13.24 3.82 7.93
C LEU A 184 -14.63 4.09 7.36
N LYS A 185 -15.60 3.23 7.69
CA LYS A 185 -16.95 3.75 7.90
C LYS A 185 -16.84 4.64 9.14
N LYS A 186 -16.85 5.95 8.97
CA LYS A 186 -17.09 6.85 10.11
C LYS A 186 -18.33 6.31 10.81
N PRO A 187 -18.30 6.04 12.13
CA PRO A 187 -19.52 5.71 12.84
C PRO A 187 -20.51 6.84 12.56
N LYS A 188 -21.78 6.49 12.27
CA LYS A 188 -22.85 7.49 12.25
C LYS A 188 -22.91 8.07 13.66
N THR A 189 -22.25 9.20 13.89
CA THR A 189 -22.52 10.05 15.03
C THR A 189 -23.92 10.59 14.80
N ASN A 190 -24.91 9.90 15.37
CA ASN A 190 -26.18 10.52 15.67
C ASN A 190 -25.87 11.79 16.46
N GLY A 191 -26.35 12.92 15.94
CA GLY A 191 -26.09 14.23 16.50
C GLY A 191 -26.36 14.25 17.99
N VAL A 192 -25.31 14.48 18.77
CA VAL A 192 -25.43 15.09 20.08
C VAL A 192 -24.66 16.39 19.95
N GLU A 193 -25.42 17.46 19.69
CA GLU A 193 -24.93 18.83 19.79
C GLU A 193 -24.30 19.01 21.17
N ARG A 194 -23.03 19.38 21.18
CA ARG A 194 -22.34 19.82 22.39
C ARG A 194 -22.34 21.35 22.35
N PRO A 195 -22.94 22.05 23.32
CA PRO A 195 -23.07 23.50 23.25
C PRO A 195 -21.69 24.18 23.28
N GLU A 196 -21.55 25.16 22.38
CA GLU A 196 -20.39 26.00 22.16
C GLU A 196 -20.06 26.84 23.40
N GLN A 197 -18.84 26.71 23.94
CA GLN A 197 -18.27 27.72 24.83
C GLN A 197 -17.62 28.79 23.96
N LYS A 198 -18.23 29.98 23.96
CA LYS A 198 -17.67 31.20 23.37
C LYS A 198 -16.41 31.60 24.13
N THR A 199 -15.34 31.79 23.38
CA THR A 199 -14.13 32.52 23.77
C THR A 199 -14.36 34.01 23.53
N ASP A 200 -14.41 34.82 24.59
CA ASP A 200 -14.22 36.27 24.48
C ASP A 200 -12.72 36.58 24.56
N GLY A 201 -12.24 37.33 23.56
CA GLY A 201 -10.87 37.78 23.45
C GLY A 201 -10.63 39.12 24.14
N ASP A 202 -9.41 39.24 24.69
CA ASP A 202 -8.51 40.39 24.81
C ASP A 202 -9.06 41.83 24.79
N GLU A 203 -8.72 42.59 25.85
CA GLU A 203 -8.35 44.02 25.88
C GLU A 203 -8.08 44.37 27.38
N ILE A 204 -7.04 45.05 27.89
CA ILE A 204 -5.99 45.96 27.42
C ILE A 204 -4.86 45.96 28.48
N ALA A 205 -3.61 46.05 28.05
CA ALA A 205 -2.46 46.43 28.86
C ALA A 205 -2.39 47.97 29.02
N ASN A 206 -2.10 48.50 30.22
CA ASN A 206 -1.07 49.53 30.43
C ASN A 206 -0.99 50.09 31.86
N LYS A 207 0.26 50.19 32.32
CA LYS A 207 0.90 51.31 33.05
C LYS A 207 0.55 51.54 34.53
N GLU A 208 1.58 51.42 35.40
CA GLU A 208 2.34 52.54 36.04
C GLU A 208 1.49 53.23 37.13
N THR A 209 1.90 53.66 38.32
CA THR A 209 3.14 53.76 39.11
C THR A 209 2.69 54.56 40.37
N GLU A 210 3.30 54.34 41.55
CA GLU A 210 3.26 55.23 42.75
C GLU A 210 1.89 55.37 43.47
N LYS A 211 1.72 55.67 44.77
CA LYS A 211 2.52 55.76 46.01
C LYS A 211 1.48 55.98 47.15
N GLY A 212 1.81 55.56 48.38
CA GLY A 212 1.48 56.27 49.63
C GLY A 212 0.03 56.27 50.13
N GLU A 213 -0.24 55.57 51.23
CA GLU A 213 -0.29 56.13 52.60
C GLU A 213 -0.21 55.01 53.63
#